data_AF-A0A7G9W665-F1
#
_entry.id   AF-A0A7G9W665-F1
#
_cell.length_a   1.000
_cell.length_b   1.000
_cell.length_c   1.000
_cell.angle_alpha   90.00
_cell.angle_beta   90.00
_cell.angle_gamma   90.00
#
_symmetry.space_group_name_H-M   'P 1'
#
loop_
_entity.id
_entity.type
_entity.pdbx_description
1 polymer ?
#
loop_
_entity_poly.entity_id
_entity_poly.type
_entity_poly.pdbx_seq_one_letter_code
_entity_poly.pdbx_strand_id
1 'polypeptide(L)' 'MRTCHRCDTEMIEDFDVKVEGGAYGIKIAKGTGVFAKRIGKPKVAVCPNCGEISLYIEDVDKLQTAQL' A
#
# COMPACT_ATOMS: atom_id res chain seq x y z
N MET A 1 -12.67 -4.35 2.02
CA MET A 1 -12.96 -5.30 0.94
C MET A 1 -12.86 -4.59 -0.40
N ARG A 2 -11.70 -4.76 -1.05
CA ARG A 2 -11.38 -4.21 -2.37
C ARG A 2 -11.82 -5.17 -3.47
N THR A 3 -12.23 -4.61 -4.59
CA THR A 3 -12.58 -5.36 -5.81
C THR A 3 -11.47 -5.21 -6.84
N CYS A 4 -11.09 -6.32 -7.47
CA CYS A 4 -10.07 -6.32 -8.52
C CYS A 4 -10.57 -5.59 -9.77
N HIS A 5 -9.93 -4.48 -10.13
CA HIS A 5 -10.31 -3.68 -11.30
C HIS A 5 -10.13 -4.39 -12.66
N ARG A 6 -9.50 -5.57 -12.70
CA ARG A 6 -9.25 -6.34 -13.93
C ARG A 6 -10.33 -7.39 -14.22
N CYS A 7 -10.91 -7.98 -13.18
CA CYS A 7 -11.82 -9.13 -13.32
C CYS A 7 -12.96 -9.13 -12.29
N ASP A 8 -13.17 -8.00 -11.60
CA ASP A 8 -14.24 -7.75 -10.63
C ASP A 8 -14.35 -8.75 -9.48
N THR A 9 -13.28 -9.53 -9.25
CA THR A 9 -13.20 -10.50 -8.16
C THR A 9 -12.85 -9.79 -6.85
N GLU A 10 -13.48 -10.18 -5.75
CA GLU A 10 -13.11 -9.72 -4.41
C GLU A 10 -11.66 -10.10 -4.08
N MET A 11 -10.89 -9.12 -3.59
CA MET A 11 -9.47 -9.30 -3.32
C MET A 11 -9.25 -9.77 -1.87
N ILE A 12 -8.21 -10.59 -1.68
CA ILE A 12 -7.77 -11.01 -0.34
C ILE A 12 -6.86 -9.90 0.22
N GLU A 13 -7.19 -9.40 1.42
CA GLU A 13 -6.49 -8.29 2.08
C GLU A 13 -5.44 -8.81 3.11
N ASP A 14 -4.88 -7.90 3.93
CA ASP A 14 -3.90 -8.19 4.98
C ASP A 14 -2.53 -8.74 4.55
N PHE A 15 -2.14 -8.47 3.30
CA PHE A 15 -0.76 -8.69 2.86
C PHE A 15 0.13 -7.45 3.12
N ASP A 16 1.44 -7.72 3.28
CA ASP A 16 2.50 -6.72 3.42
C ASP A 16 3.51 -6.83 2.26
N VAL A 17 4.11 -5.70 1.85
CA VAL A 17 5.31 -5.72 0.99
C VAL A 17 6.58 -5.68 1.84
N LYS A 18 7.42 -6.69 1.66
CA LYS A 18 8.72 -6.83 2.33
C LYS A 18 9.84 -6.89 1.31
N VAL A 19 11.03 -6.44 1.73
CA VAL A 19 12.25 -6.66 0.96
C VAL A 19 12.73 -8.08 1.24
N GLU A 20 12.99 -8.87 0.21
CA GLU A 20 13.50 -10.23 0.36
C GLU A 20 14.85 -10.23 1.09
N GLY A 21 15.01 -11.16 2.06
CA GLY A 21 16.18 -11.20 2.94
C GLY A 21 16.26 -10.04 3.96
N GLY A 22 15.35 -9.07 3.90
CA GLY A 22 15.24 -7.96 4.83
C GLY A 22 14.14 -8.19 5.87
N ALA A 23 14.40 -7.80 7.12
CA ALA A 23 13.38 -7.78 8.18
C ALA A 23 12.49 -6.52 8.15
N TYR A 24 12.66 -5.65 7.14
CA TYR A 24 11.97 -4.37 6.99
C TYR A 24 11.08 -4.34 5.74
N GLY A 25 10.02 -3.53 5.80
CA GLY A 25 9.10 -3.29 4.68
C GLY A 25 9.33 -1.95 3.99
N ILE A 26 8.53 -1.67 2.97
CA ILE A 26 8.50 -0.37 2.31
C ILE A 26 7.56 0.62 3.03
N LYS A 27 7.78 1.92 2.84
CA LYS A 27 6.93 2.99 3.38
C LYS A 27 6.64 4.03 2.30
N ILE A 28 5.46 4.62 2.36
CA ILE A 28 5.09 5.77 1.54
C ILE A 28 5.48 7.05 2.26
N ALA A 29 6.10 7.98 1.54
CA ALA A 29 6.51 9.27 2.05
C ALA A 29 6.25 10.35 1.00
N LYS A 30 6.04 11.59 1.45
CA LYS A 30 5.94 12.77 0.60
C LYS A 30 7.26 13.54 0.64
N GLY A 31 7.78 13.87 -0.54
CA GLY A 31 9.08 14.53 -0.71
C GLY A 31 10.23 13.55 -0.91
N THR A 32 11.43 14.08 -1.10
CA THR A 32 12.67 13.32 -1.34
C THR A 32 13.65 13.51 -0.19
N GLY A 33 14.62 12.59 -0.07
CA GLY A 33 15.68 12.68 0.92
C GLY A 33 15.27 12.28 2.36
N VAL A 34 16.14 12.59 3.31
CA VAL A 34 16.06 12.07 4.69
C VAL A 34 14.91 12.70 5.50
N PHE A 35 14.51 13.93 5.14
CA PHE A 35 13.45 14.69 5.81
C PHE A 35 12.06 14.48 5.20
N ALA A 36 11.89 13.51 4.30
CA ALA A 36 10.59 13.23 3.70
C ALA A 36 9.53 12.89 4.76
N LYS A 37 8.35 13.49 4.64
CA LYS A 37 7.24 13.30 5.56
C LYS A 37 6.67 11.90 5.37
N ARG A 38 6.83 11.06 6.40
CA ARG A 38 6.40 9.65 6.34
C ARG A 38 4.88 9.59 6.47
N ILE A 39 4.23 8.96 5.51
CA ILE A 39 2.77 8.79 5.50
C ILE A 39 2.42 7.49 6.22
N GLY A 40 3.09 6.37 5.87
CA GLY A 40 2.81 5.09 6.50
C GLY A 40 3.29 3.90 5.66
N LYS A 41 2.95 2.69 6.10
CA LYS A 41 3.16 1.47 5.31
C LYS A 41 1.98 1.28 4.35
N PRO A 42 2.22 0.93 3.07
CA PRO A 42 1.13 0.52 2.21
C PRO A 42 0.57 -0.83 2.67
N LYS A 43 -0.75 -0.98 2.57
CA LYS A 43 -1.46 -2.25 2.66
C LYS A 43 -1.54 -2.89 1.28
N VAL A 44 -1.62 -4.22 1.24
CA VAL A 44 -1.72 -4.99 0.00
C VAL A 44 -2.99 -5.83 0.00
N ALA A 45 -3.68 -5.79 -1.13
CA ALA A 45 -4.70 -6.78 -1.47
C ALA A 45 -4.29 -7.49 -2.76
N VAL A 46 -4.53 -8.79 -2.85
CA VAL A 46 -4.20 -9.61 -4.02
C VAL A 46 -5.46 -10.26 -4.58
N CYS A 47 -5.65 -10.17 -5.89
CA CYS A 47 -6.74 -10.85 -6.56
C CYS A 47 -6.44 -12.35 -6.66
N PRO A 48 -7.28 -13.24 -6.07
CA PRO A 48 -7.03 -14.68 -6.13
C PRO A 48 -7.27 -15.29 -7.51
N ASN A 49 -7.99 -14.58 -8.39
CA ASN A 49 -8.32 -15.07 -9.73
C ASN A 49 -7.23 -14.74 -10.77
N CYS A 50 -6.76 -13.49 -10.81
CA CYS A 50 -5.84 -13.02 -11.86
C CYS A 50 -4.48 -12.54 -11.35
N GLY A 51 -4.23 -12.57 -10.02
CA GLY A 51 -2.95 -12.18 -9.42
C GLY A 51 -2.67 -10.68 -9.38
N GLU A 52 -3.61 -9.83 -9.79
CA GLU A 52 -3.46 -8.36 -9.70
C GLU A 52 -3.22 -7.93 -8.24
N ILE A 53 -2.27 -7.02 -8.04
CA ILE A 53 -1.86 -6.54 -6.72
C ILE A 53 -2.31 -5.09 -6.56
N SER A 54 -3.10 -4.81 -5.51
CA SER A 54 -3.49 -3.46 -5.14
C SER A 54 -2.70 -3.00 -3.93
N LEU A 55 -1.90 -1.94 -4.10
CA LEU A 55 -1.21 -1.22 -3.04
C LEU A 55 -2.02 0.02 -2.65
N TYR A 56 -2.33 0.20 -1.37
CA TYR A 56 -3.15 1.32 -0.92
C TYR A 56 -2.78 1.80 0.49
N ILE A 57 -3.18 3.03 0.81
CA ILE A 57 -3.14 3.58 2.16
C ILE A 57 -4.56 3.47 2.73
N GLU A 58 -4.69 2.78 3.85
CA GLU A 58 -5.98 2.58 4.53
C GLU A 58 -6.51 3.87 5.15
N ASP A 59 -5.63 4.60 5.84
CA ASP A 59 -5.95 5.89 6.47
C ASP A 59 -5.53 7.05 5.56
N VAL A 60 -6.46 7.50 4.73
CA VAL A 60 -6.24 8.57 3.74
C VAL A 60 -6.14 9.96 4.36
N ASP A 61 -6.54 10.16 5.62
CA ASP A 61 -6.45 11.45 6.29
C ASP A 61 -4.99 11.87 6.48
N LYS A 62 -4.09 10.88 6.65
CA LYS A 62 -2.64 11.08 6.65
C LYS A 62 -2.10 11.68 5.35
N LEU A 63 -2.79 11.50 4.23
CA LEU A 63 -2.44 12.11 2.95
C LEU A 63 -2.81 13.59 2.91
N GLN A 64 -3.95 13.96 3.50
CA GLN A 64 -4.42 15.34 3.55
C GLN A 64 -3.54 16.19 4.46
N THR A 65 -3.16 15.68 5.64
CA THR A 65 -2.24 16.38 6.54
C THR A 65 -0.83 16.53 5.93
N ALA A 66 -0.45 15.67 4.98
CA ALA A 66 0.82 15.79 4.25
C ALA A 66 0.80 16.87 3.15
N GLN A 67 -0.35 17.43 2.78
CA GLN A 67 -0.47 18.49 1.79
C GLN A 67 -0.05 19.88 2.29
N LEU A 68 -0.08 20.07 3.62
CA LEU A 68 0.48 21.21 4.36
C LEU A 68 1.92 20.92 4.79
#